data_AF-A0A401FIE9-F1
#
_entry.id   AF-A0A401FIE9-F1
#
_cell.length_a   1.000
_cell.length_b   1.000
_cell.length_c   1.000
_cell.angle_alpha   90.00
_cell.angle_beta   90.00
_cell.angle_gamma   90.00
#
_symmetry.space_group_name_H-M   'P 1'
#
loop_
_entity.id
_entity.type
_entity.pdbx_description
1 polymer ?
#
loop_
_entity_poly.entity_id
_entity_poly.type
_entity_poly.pdbx_seq_one_letter_code
_entity_poly.pdbx_strand_id
1 'polypeptide(L)'
;MFESSGYVSEYGLFTIFTRSFQAFGTHTIWAAIVGGAIILGKTRKQPFTATDFFNPRFSIFLILVIGLHTFWDWDIPNTTIWMSLAQEVIDVVIGWFTITVLIDAGLREVKTLQGQIITNKRESRRIIKRLKSN
;
A
#
# COMPACT_ATOMS: atom_id res chain seq x y z
N MET A 1 19.76 11.31 1.44
CA MET A 1 20.13 12.73 1.65
C MET A 1 21.59 13.03 1.30
N PHE A 2 22.55 12.12 1.52
CA PHE A 2 23.96 12.36 1.16
C PHE A 2 24.33 12.00 -0.29
N GLU A 3 23.54 11.15 -0.95
CA GLU A 3 23.75 10.75 -2.35
C GLU A 3 23.29 11.83 -3.35
N SER A 4 22.23 12.56 -3.01
CA SER A 4 21.64 13.60 -3.86
C SER A 4 22.59 14.77 -4.14
N SER A 5 23.46 15.16 -3.19
CA SER A 5 24.44 16.25 -3.38
C SER A 5 25.55 15.91 -4.37
N GLY A 6 25.93 14.62 -4.48
CA GLY A 6 26.88 14.15 -5.50
C GLY A 6 26.28 14.23 -6.91
N TYR A 7 25.04 13.76 -7.05
CA TYR A 7 24.30 13.82 -8.34
C TYR A 7 23.99 15.26 -8.79
N VAL A 8 23.81 16.23 -7.87
CA VAL A 8 23.65 17.65 -8.23
C VAL A 8 24.89 18.20 -8.95
N SER A 9 26.09 17.82 -8.48
CA SER A 9 27.35 18.29 -9.05
C SER A 9 27.64 17.70 -10.43
N GLU A 10 27.10 16.51 -10.72
CA GLU A 10 27.46 15.73 -11.91
C GLU A 10 26.36 15.71 -12.99
N TYR A 11 25.07 15.78 -12.61
CA TYR A 11 23.92 15.66 -13.52
C TYR A 11 22.93 16.85 -13.47
N GLY A 12 23.16 17.83 -12.58
CA GLY A 12 22.42 19.10 -12.55
C GLY A 12 20.98 19.03 -11.99
N LEU A 13 20.25 20.13 -12.13
CA LEU A 13 18.90 20.35 -11.57
C LEU A 13 17.85 19.34 -12.07
N PHE A 14 18.03 18.78 -13.26
CA PHE A 14 17.08 17.85 -13.87
C PHE A 14 16.91 16.58 -13.03
N THR A 15 18.01 15.98 -12.56
CA THR A 15 18.01 14.78 -11.72
C THR A 15 17.32 15.03 -10.37
N ILE A 16 17.45 16.22 -9.80
CA ILE A 16 16.78 16.58 -8.54
C ILE A 16 15.27 16.63 -8.76
N PHE A 17 14.81 17.24 -9.86
CA PHE A 17 13.40 17.33 -10.19
C PHE A 17 12.78 15.96 -10.45
N THR A 18 13.44 15.10 -11.23
CA THR A 18 12.93 13.75 -11.53
C THR A 18 12.85 12.92 -10.25
N ARG A 19 13.90 12.91 -9.43
CA ARG A 19 13.93 12.21 -8.13
C ARG A 19 12.85 12.72 -7.17
N SER A 20 12.64 14.04 -7.10
CA SER A 20 11.62 14.65 -6.23
C SER A 20 10.21 14.26 -6.65
N PHE A 21 9.93 14.27 -7.96
CA PHE A 21 8.63 13.86 -8.48
C PHE A 21 8.38 12.36 -8.29
N GLN A 22 9.39 11.54 -8.51
CA GLN A 22 9.32 10.08 -8.33
C GLN A 22 9.09 9.65 -6.88
N ALA A 23 9.51 10.45 -5.89
CA ALA A 23 9.26 10.15 -4.48
C ALA A 23 7.75 10.03 -4.14
N PHE A 24 6.89 10.76 -4.86
CA PHE A 24 5.43 10.63 -4.73
C PHE A 24 4.92 9.32 -5.34
N GLY A 25 5.50 8.87 -6.45
CA GLY A 25 5.09 7.66 -7.18
C GLY A 25 5.70 6.35 -6.67
N THR A 26 6.68 6.41 -5.78
CA THR A 26 7.42 5.24 -5.28
C THR A 26 7.25 5.09 -3.77
N HIS A 27 8.14 5.68 -2.97
CA HIS A 27 8.27 5.48 -1.53
C HIS A 27 6.99 5.81 -0.75
N THR A 28 6.30 6.87 -1.15
CA THR A 28 5.04 7.28 -0.50
C THR A 28 3.95 6.23 -0.71
N ILE A 29 3.82 5.73 -1.94
CA ILE A 29 2.83 4.71 -2.29
C ILE A 29 3.21 3.36 -1.68
N TRP A 30 4.49 3.00 -1.71
CA TRP A 30 5.00 1.78 -1.07
C TRP A 30 4.74 1.76 0.43
N ALA A 31 4.97 2.88 1.13
CA ALA A 31 4.61 3.00 2.55
C ALA A 31 3.10 2.85 2.78
N ALA A 32 2.26 3.42 1.91
CA ALA A 32 0.81 3.26 1.96
C ALA A 32 0.36 1.81 1.71
N ILE A 33 0.99 1.11 0.75
CA ILE A 33 0.75 -0.31 0.46
C ILE A 33 1.06 -1.17 1.69
N VAL A 34 2.25 -0.98 2.30
CA VAL A 34 2.63 -1.71 3.53
C VAL A 34 1.67 -1.37 4.67
N GLY A 35 1.31 -0.10 4.85
CA GLY A 35 0.32 0.31 5.87
C GLY A 35 -1.04 -0.37 5.69
N GLY A 36 -1.55 -0.43 4.45
CA GLY A 36 -2.77 -1.16 4.10
C GLY A 36 -2.65 -2.66 4.34
N ALA A 37 -1.50 -3.25 3.98
CA ALA A 37 -1.22 -4.66 4.20
C ALA A 37 -1.20 -5.03 5.69
N ILE A 38 -0.68 -4.17 6.57
CA ILE A 38 -0.71 -4.39 8.04
C ILE A 38 -2.16 -4.49 8.52
N ILE A 39 -3.03 -3.60 8.05
CA ILE A 39 -4.46 -3.62 8.41
C ILE A 39 -5.15 -4.89 7.88
N LEU A 40 -4.76 -5.37 6.70
CA LEU A 40 -5.30 -6.59 6.09
C LEU A 40 -4.80 -7.87 6.78
N GLY A 41 -3.55 -7.87 7.23
CA GLY A 41 -2.88 -9.02 7.85
C GLY A 41 -3.19 -9.18 9.32
N LYS A 42 -3.50 -8.08 10.03
CA LYS A 42 -3.77 -8.14 11.47
C LYS A 42 -5.10 -8.82 11.78
N THR A 43 -5.12 -9.56 12.88
CA THR A 43 -6.37 -10.08 13.45
C THR A 43 -7.24 -8.93 13.98
N ARG A 44 -8.56 -9.01 13.75
CA ARG A 44 -9.51 -7.96 14.18
C ARG A 44 -9.41 -7.70 15.68
N LYS A 45 -9.37 -6.41 16.03
CA LYS A 45 -9.32 -5.89 17.41
C LYS A 45 -8.08 -6.31 18.21
N GLN A 46 -7.06 -6.88 17.56
CA GLN A 46 -5.78 -7.22 18.19
C GLN A 46 -4.65 -6.32 17.65
N PRO A 47 -3.60 -6.05 18.45
CA PRO A 47 -2.39 -5.42 17.96
C PRO A 47 -1.69 -6.34 16.94
N PHE A 48 -0.90 -5.76 16.05
CA PHE A 48 -0.10 -6.51 15.11
C PHE A 48 1.03 -7.23 15.84
N THR A 49 1.15 -8.53 15.65
CA THR A 49 2.09 -9.41 16.34
C THR A 49 3.09 -10.03 15.35
N ALA A 50 4.16 -10.65 15.88
CA ALA A 50 5.15 -11.35 15.05
C ALA A 50 4.54 -12.49 14.20
N THR A 51 3.44 -13.09 14.65
CA THR A 51 2.74 -14.14 13.87
C THR A 51 2.00 -13.59 12.67
N ASP A 52 1.53 -12.33 12.73
CA ASP A 52 0.83 -11.68 11.61
C ASP A 52 1.78 -11.37 10.44
N PHE A 53 3.10 -11.30 10.67
CA PHE A 53 4.12 -11.18 9.61
C PHE A 53 4.10 -12.36 8.63
N PHE A 54 3.71 -13.54 9.11
CA PHE A 54 3.60 -14.76 8.30
C PHE A 54 2.19 -14.95 7.71
N ASN A 55 1.28 -13.98 7.90
CA ASN A 55 -0.01 -14.02 7.24
C ASN A 55 0.20 -13.82 5.72
N PRO A 56 -0.20 -14.78 4.87
CA PRO A 56 0.02 -14.70 3.42
C PRO A 56 -0.50 -13.41 2.79
N ARG A 57 -1.61 -12.87 3.32
CA ARG A 57 -2.19 -11.62 2.83
C ARG A 57 -1.27 -10.43 3.07
N PHE A 58 -0.57 -10.39 4.18
CA PHE A 58 0.42 -9.35 4.47
C PHE A 58 1.73 -9.61 3.74
N SER A 59 2.26 -10.83 3.82
CA SER A 59 3.58 -11.18 3.28
C SER A 59 3.66 -10.97 1.77
N ILE A 60 2.58 -11.22 1.02
CA ILE A 60 2.54 -10.99 -0.43
C ILE A 60 2.76 -9.50 -0.76
N PHE A 61 2.08 -8.58 -0.07
CA PHE A 61 2.28 -7.14 -0.31
C PHE A 61 3.63 -6.64 0.21
N LEU A 62 4.14 -7.21 1.31
CA LEU A 62 5.47 -6.88 1.81
C LEU A 62 6.55 -7.28 0.81
N ILE A 63 6.52 -8.52 0.32
CA ILE A 63 7.47 -9.03 -0.68
C ILE A 63 7.35 -8.24 -1.99
N LEU A 64 6.13 -7.89 -2.40
CA LEU A 64 5.90 -7.04 -3.57
C LEU A 64 6.61 -5.68 -3.41
N VAL A 65 6.42 -5.00 -2.28
CA VAL A 65 7.06 -3.69 -2.04
C VAL A 65 8.58 -3.80 -1.94
N ILE A 66 9.10 -4.84 -1.29
CA ILE A 66 10.55 -5.10 -1.28
C ILE A 66 11.06 -5.34 -2.71
N GLY A 67 10.30 -6.08 -3.53
CA GLY A 67 10.58 -6.30 -4.94
C GLY A 67 10.64 -5.00 -5.74
N LEU A 68 9.62 -4.14 -5.62
CA LEU A 68 9.62 -2.82 -6.28
C LEU A 68 10.77 -1.94 -5.81
N HIS A 69 11.06 -1.92 -4.51
CA HIS A 69 12.14 -1.09 -3.97
C HIS A 69 13.51 -1.57 -4.44
N THR A 70 13.74 -2.89 -4.41
CA THR A 70 14.99 -3.48 -4.91
C THR A 70 15.13 -3.31 -6.41
N PHE A 71 14.03 -3.40 -7.18
CA PHE A 71 14.04 -3.15 -8.62
C PHE A 71 14.31 -1.68 -8.93
N TRP A 72 13.81 -0.74 -8.14
CA TRP A 72 14.11 0.69 -8.30
C TRP A 72 15.59 1.02 -8.03
N ASP A 73 16.18 0.41 -7.00
CA ASP A 73 17.61 0.58 -6.66
C ASP A 73 18.55 -0.24 -7.56
N TRP A 74 18.02 -1.13 -8.38
CA TRP A 74 18.84 -2.03 -9.19
C TRP A 74 19.52 -1.25 -10.32
N ASP A 75 20.85 -1.12 -10.22
CA ASP A 75 21.71 -0.65 -11.31
C ASP A 75 21.99 -1.80 -12.31
N ILE A 76 21.16 -1.90 -13.35
CA ILE A 76 21.27 -2.98 -14.34
C ILE A 76 22.40 -2.61 -15.31
N PRO A 77 23.46 -3.44 -15.42
CA PRO A 77 24.58 -3.16 -16.32
C PRO A 77 24.13 -3.05 -17.77
N ASN A 78 24.75 -2.13 -18.53
CA ASN A 78 24.48 -1.89 -19.95
C ASN A 78 23.05 -1.40 -20.28
N THR A 79 22.37 -0.74 -19.35
CA THR A 79 21.09 -0.09 -19.65
C THR A 79 21.27 1.25 -20.33
N THR A 80 20.41 1.52 -21.33
CA THR A 80 20.29 2.85 -21.94
C THR A 80 19.38 3.73 -21.06
N ILE A 81 19.51 5.05 -21.14
CA ILE A 81 18.62 6.03 -20.46
C ILE A 81 17.13 5.68 -20.63
N TRP A 82 16.71 5.25 -21.82
CA TRP A 82 15.35 4.84 -22.09
C TRP A 82 14.90 3.60 -21.32
N MET A 83 15.81 2.64 -21.09
CA MET A 83 15.53 1.45 -20.28
C MET A 83 15.39 1.82 -18.80
N SER A 84 16.26 2.71 -18.29
CA SER A 84 16.18 3.22 -16.91
C SER A 84 14.85 3.95 -16.68
N LEU A 85 14.45 4.84 -17.60
CA LEU A 85 13.17 5.54 -17.51
C LEU A 85 11.98 4.57 -17.61
N ALA A 86 12.06 3.55 -18.47
CA ALA A 86 11.01 2.55 -18.60
C ALA A 86 10.86 1.72 -17.32
N GLN A 87 11.97 1.30 -16.70
CA GLN A 87 12.01 0.62 -15.40
C GLN A 87 11.30 1.45 -14.32
N GLU A 88 11.65 2.72 -14.19
CA GLU A 88 11.02 3.63 -13.23
C GLU A 88 9.51 3.82 -13.48
N VAL A 89 9.10 3.94 -14.74
CA VAL A 89 7.67 4.07 -15.11
C VAL A 89 6.91 2.79 -14.75
N ILE A 90 7.50 1.62 -14.99
CA ILE A 90 6.89 0.33 -14.64
C ILE A 90 6.67 0.24 -13.12
N ASP A 91 7.66 0.61 -12.31
CA ASP A 91 7.53 0.62 -10.84
C ASP A 91 6.40 1.53 -10.37
N VAL A 92 6.30 2.74 -10.92
CA VAL A 92 5.25 3.70 -10.59
C VAL A 92 3.88 3.14 -10.98
N VAL A 93 3.74 2.55 -12.17
CA VAL A 93 2.48 1.96 -12.63
C VAL A 93 2.05 0.80 -11.74
N ILE A 94 2.96 -0.10 -11.36
CA ILE A 94 2.66 -1.22 -10.48
C ILE A 94 2.28 -0.72 -9.08
N GLY A 95 2.99 0.28 -8.55
CA GLY A 95 2.67 0.91 -7.27
C GLY A 95 1.25 1.50 -7.26
N TRP A 96 0.91 2.31 -8.26
CA TRP A 96 -0.43 2.91 -8.39
C TRP A 96 -1.54 1.88 -8.58
N PHE A 97 -1.30 0.85 -9.39
CA PHE A 97 -2.24 -0.25 -9.54
C PHE A 97 -2.49 -0.97 -8.20
N THR A 98 -1.42 -1.27 -7.46
CA THR A 98 -1.52 -1.98 -6.18
C THR A 98 -2.28 -1.17 -5.13
N ILE A 99 -1.98 0.13 -4.99
CA ILE A 99 -2.66 0.96 -3.98
C ILE A 99 -4.13 1.18 -4.31
N THR A 100 -4.50 1.31 -5.58
CA THR A 100 -5.92 1.44 -5.96
C THR A 100 -6.72 0.19 -5.66
N VAL A 101 -6.14 -1.00 -5.89
CA VAL A 101 -6.73 -2.29 -5.48
C VAL A 101 -6.90 -2.36 -3.95
N LEU A 102 -5.91 -1.93 -3.18
CA LEU A 102 -5.99 -1.91 -1.71
C LEU A 102 -7.05 -0.93 -1.19
N ILE A 103 -7.13 0.27 -1.78
CA ILE A 103 -8.17 1.27 -1.44
C ILE A 103 -9.54 0.68 -1.69
N ASP A 104 -9.76 0.08 -2.85
CA ASP A 104 -11.03 -0.53 -3.22
C ASP A 104 -11.40 -1.70 -2.27
N ALA A 105 -10.45 -2.57 -1.94
CA ALA A 105 -10.65 -3.64 -0.95
C ALA A 105 -11.03 -3.07 0.43
N GLY A 106 -10.35 -2.02 0.88
CA GLY A 106 -10.65 -1.34 2.13
C GLY A 106 -12.06 -0.73 2.16
N LEU A 107 -12.47 -0.06 1.07
CA LEU A 107 -13.81 0.51 0.95
C LEU A 107 -14.90 -0.58 0.98
N ARG A 108 -14.67 -1.73 0.35
CA ARG A 108 -15.59 -2.88 0.39
C ARG A 108 -15.71 -3.46 1.81
N GLU A 109 -14.61 -3.55 2.55
CA GLU A 109 -14.66 -4.01 3.94
C GLU A 109 -15.47 -3.05 4.83
N VAL A 110 -15.23 -1.74 4.73
CA VAL A 110 -15.97 -0.72 5.49
C VAL A 110 -17.47 -0.79 5.18
N LYS A 111 -17.84 -0.91 3.89
CA LYS A 111 -19.24 -1.03 3.48
C LYS A 111 -19.92 -2.28 4.06
N THR A 112 -19.20 -3.41 4.05
CA THR A 112 -19.70 -4.69 4.61
C THR A 112 -19.92 -4.57 6.11
N LEU A 113 -18.96 -3.96 6.82
CA LEU A 113 -19.04 -3.68 8.25
C LEU A 113 -20.24 -2.81 8.61
N GLN A 114 -20.45 -1.71 7.89
CA GLN A 114 -21.59 -0.84 8.09
C GLN A 114 -22.92 -1.58 7.90
N GLY A 115 -23.01 -2.42 6.87
CA GLY A 115 -24.19 -3.26 6.61
C GLY A 115 -24.50 -4.24 7.76
N GLN A 116 -23.48 -4.88 8.32
CA GLN A 116 -23.61 -5.78 9.48
C GLN A 116 -24.11 -5.04 10.72
N ILE A 117 -23.56 -3.84 10.99
CA ILE A 117 -23.98 -3.00 12.13
C ILE A 117 -25.46 -2.61 12.02
N ILE A 118 -25.90 -2.18 10.83
CA ILE A 118 -27.30 -1.78 10.58
C ILE A 118 -28.24 -2.98 10.78
N THR A 119 -27.86 -4.14 10.25
CA THR A 119 -28.66 -5.37 10.34
C THR A 119 -28.79 -5.83 11.79
N ASN A 120 -27.69 -5.91 12.53
CA ASN A 120 -27.69 -6.32 13.94
C ASN A 120 -28.50 -5.34 14.82
N LYS A 121 -28.37 -4.02 14.60
CA LYS A 121 -29.19 -3.00 15.30
C LYS A 121 -30.68 -3.14 14.98
N ARG A 122 -31.04 -3.58 13.78
CA ARG A 122 -32.44 -3.82 13.39
C ARG A 122 -33.00 -5.06 14.07
N GLU A 123 -32.23 -6.15 14.12
CA GLU A 123 -32.63 -7.38 14.82
C GLU A 123 -32.80 -7.16 16.33
N SER A 124 -31.83 -6.51 16.97
CA SER A 124 -31.91 -6.16 18.39
C SER A 124 -33.19 -5.38 18.72
N ARG A 125 -33.57 -4.40 17.88
CA ARG A 125 -34.81 -3.64 18.04
C ARG A 125 -36.07 -4.49 17.85
N ARG A 126 -36.05 -5.49 16.95
CA ARG A 126 -37.18 -6.43 16.77
C ARG A 126 -37.37 -7.34 17.98
N ILE A 127 -36.28 -7.85 18.55
CA ILE A 127 -36.32 -8.72 19.74
C ILE A 127 -36.90 -7.94 20.93
N ILE A 128 -36.42 -6.72 21.19
CA ILE A 128 -36.93 -5.88 22.28
C ILE A 128 -38.43 -5.60 22.13
N LYS A 129 -38.91 -5.33 20.91
CA LYS A 129 -40.35 -5.14 20.66
C LYS A 129 -41.18 -6.37 21.00
N ARG A 130 -40.70 -7.58 20.68
CA ARG A 130 -41.40 -8.84 20.99
C ARG A 130 -41.45 -9.12 22.49
N LEU A 131 -40.38 -8.82 23.22
CA LEU A 131 -40.33 -9.01 24.67
C LEU A 131 -41.28 -8.06 25.42
N LYS A 132 -41.57 -6.88 24.87
CA LYS A 132 -42.49 -5.90 25.47
C LYS A 132 -43.97 -6.15 25.12
N SER A 133 -44.25 -6.98 24.11
CA SER A 133 -45.62 -7.29 23.66
C SER A 133 -46.18 -8.58 24.25
N ASN A 134 -45.37 -9.32 25.02
CA ASN A 134 -45.78 -10.46 25.86
C ASN A 134 -45.81 -10.00 27.32
#